data_AF-A0A1X1MJ63-F1
#
_entry.id   AF-A0A1X1MJ63-F1
#
_cell.length_a   1.000
_cell.length_b   1.000
_cell.length_c   1.000
_cell.angle_alpha   90.00
_cell.angle_beta   90.00
_cell.angle_gamma   90.00
#
_symmetry.space_group_name_H-M   'P 1'
#
loop_
_entity.id
_entity.type
_entity.pdbx_description
1 polymer ?
#
loop_
_entity_poly.entity_id
_entity_poly.type
_entity_poly.pdbx_seq_one_letter_code
_entity_poly.pdbx_strand_id
1 'polypeptide(L)'
;MTSGQAADWWGSSRPDGRDEAEEPPVVVRDRRRIDPESGEVRPEAAAPPGPTATEVPPAGVPAGEGDGELVASLRQQVTERTADLQRLKAEFDNYRRRVERDRQQIGEQATAK
;
A
#
# COMPACT_ATOMS: atom_id res chain seq x y z
N MET A 1 7.78 48.30 -17.61
CA MET A 1 6.63 47.38 -17.53
C MET A 1 7.20 45.97 -17.56
N THR A 2 7.42 45.36 -16.40
CA THR A 2 7.91 43.97 -16.29
C THR A 2 6.75 43.15 -15.73
N SER A 3 6.13 42.38 -16.61
CA SER A 3 5.03 41.47 -16.27
C SER A 3 5.63 40.11 -15.96
N GLY A 4 5.45 39.67 -14.71
CA GLY A 4 5.73 38.30 -14.29
C GLY A 4 4.73 37.34 -14.93
N GLN A 5 5.24 36.26 -15.53
CA GLN A 5 4.46 35.11 -15.92
C GLN A 5 4.65 33.99 -14.89
N ALA A 6 3.50 33.48 -14.46
CA ALA A 6 3.32 32.51 -13.40
C ALA A 6 3.83 31.12 -13.77
N ALA A 7 4.28 30.40 -12.75
CA ALA A 7 4.82 29.06 -12.84
C ALA A 7 3.78 28.03 -13.33
N ASP A 8 4.23 27.21 -14.28
CA ASP A 8 3.56 26.05 -14.82
C ASP A 8 3.35 24.96 -13.76
N TRP A 9 2.17 24.97 -13.13
CA TRP A 9 1.76 24.04 -12.08
C TRP A 9 0.87 22.90 -12.61
N TRP A 10 1.08 22.42 -13.83
CA TRP A 10 0.68 21.07 -14.28
C TRP A 10 1.22 20.84 -15.70
N GLY A 11 2.33 20.12 -15.83
CA GLY A 11 2.95 19.82 -17.11
C GLY A 11 2.12 18.85 -17.95
N SER A 12 1.50 19.38 -19.01
CA SER A 12 0.95 18.60 -20.13
C SER A 12 2.06 17.85 -20.89
N SER A 13 1.73 16.61 -21.25
CA SER A 13 2.11 15.85 -22.45
C SER A 13 3.54 15.96 -23.01
N ARG A 14 4.26 14.83 -22.98
CA ARG A 14 5.13 14.45 -24.10
C ARG A 14 4.56 13.20 -24.77
N PRO A 15 4.34 13.21 -26.09
CA PRO A 15 4.03 12.01 -26.84
C PRO A 15 5.36 11.29 -27.10
N ASP A 16 5.43 10.01 -26.75
CA ASP A 16 6.44 9.15 -27.36
C ASP A 16 5.80 7.79 -27.63
N GLY A 17 5.92 7.36 -28.89
CA GLY A 17 5.31 6.16 -29.41
C GLY A 17 5.88 4.96 -28.68
N ARG A 18 5.01 4.20 -28.02
CA ARG A 18 5.40 2.93 -27.43
C ARG A 18 5.45 1.88 -28.51
N ASP A 19 6.64 1.31 -28.67
CA ASP A 19 6.89 0.00 -29.27
C ASP A 19 5.82 -1.00 -28.79
N GLU A 20 4.94 -1.39 -29.70
CA GLU A 20 3.93 -2.42 -29.49
C GLU A 20 4.59 -3.78 -29.77
N ALA A 21 5.58 -4.13 -28.96
CA ALA A 21 6.02 -5.50 -28.83
C ALA A 21 4.97 -6.20 -27.95
N GLU A 22 4.08 -6.97 -28.57
CA GLU A 22 3.09 -7.81 -27.88
C GLU A 22 3.79 -8.66 -26.81
N GLU A 23 3.73 -8.21 -25.55
CA GLU A 23 4.26 -8.97 -24.43
C GLU A 23 3.46 -10.28 -24.30
N PRO A 24 4.13 -11.45 -24.22
CA PRO A 24 3.42 -12.72 -24.15
C PRO A 24 2.53 -12.77 -22.89
N PRO A 25 1.35 -13.41 -22.96
CA PRO A 25 0.41 -13.41 -21.84
C PRO A 25 1.04 -14.06 -20.62
N VAL A 26 1.12 -13.30 -19.52
CA VAL A 26 1.67 -13.77 -18.26
C VAL A 26 0.70 -14.78 -17.63
N VAL A 27 1.01 -16.06 -17.75
CA VAL A 27 0.24 -17.14 -17.10
C VAL A 27 0.76 -17.34 -15.68
N VAL A 28 0.04 -16.78 -14.71
CA VAL A 28 0.33 -16.98 -13.29
C VAL A 28 -0.28 -18.30 -12.83
N ARG A 29 0.56 -19.32 -12.65
CA ARG A 29 0.13 -20.57 -12.01
C ARG A 29 0.24 -20.46 -10.50
N ASP A 30 -0.90 -20.48 -9.83
CA ASP A 30 -0.96 -20.45 -8.38
C ASP A 30 -0.46 -21.77 -7.78
N ARG A 31 0.72 -21.72 -7.16
CA ARG A 31 1.35 -22.86 -6.47
C ARG A 31 1.11 -22.83 -4.96
N ARG A 32 0.17 -22.01 -4.48
CA ARG A 32 -0.18 -21.98 -3.06
C ARG A 32 -0.81 -23.32 -2.66
N ARG A 33 -0.41 -23.82 -1.50
CA ARG A 33 -0.99 -24.98 -0.83
C ARG A 33 -2.41 -24.70 -0.29
N ILE A 34 -2.74 -23.41 -0.18
CA ILE A 34 -4.03 -22.91 0.30
C ILE A 34 -4.83 -22.45 -0.92
N ASP A 35 -6.11 -22.81 -0.96
CA ASP A 35 -7.02 -22.37 -2.00
C ASP A 35 -7.33 -20.86 -1.86
N PRO A 36 -7.21 -20.07 -2.94
CA PRO A 36 -7.44 -18.64 -2.87
C PRO A 36 -8.90 -18.22 -2.66
N GLU A 37 -9.87 -19.06 -3.01
CA GLU A 37 -11.29 -18.73 -2.89
C GLU A 37 -11.88 -19.25 -1.58
N SER A 38 -11.47 -20.44 -1.14
CA SER A 38 -11.98 -21.03 0.12
C SER A 38 -11.08 -20.79 1.34
N GLY A 39 -9.78 -20.50 1.14
CA GLY A 39 -8.82 -20.36 2.23
C GLY A 39 -8.46 -21.68 2.92
N GLU A 40 -8.97 -22.81 2.45
CA GLU A 40 -8.70 -24.12 3.01
C GLU A 40 -7.43 -24.73 2.39
N VAL A 41 -6.79 -25.63 3.14
CA VAL A 41 -5.63 -26.38 2.63
C VAL A 41 -6.13 -27.36 1.56
N ARG A 42 -5.70 -27.16 0.31
CA ARG A 42 -6.13 -28.00 -0.79
C ARG A 42 -5.60 -29.43 -0.60
N PRO A 43 -6.45 -30.46 -0.54
CA PRO A 43 -5.97 -31.84 -0.49
C PRO A 43 -5.23 -32.15 -1.80
N GLU A 44 -4.04 -32.74 -1.67
CA GLU A 44 -3.15 -33.12 -2.77
C GLU A 44 -3.93 -33.85 -3.88
N ALA A 45 -4.24 -33.16 -4.97
CA ALA A 45 -4.83 -33.78 -6.14
C ALA A 45 -3.76 -34.65 -6.81
N ALA A 46 -3.81 -35.95 -6.47
CA ALA A 46 -3.10 -37.09 -7.06
C ALA A 46 -2.20 -36.79 -8.27
N ALA A 47 -0.91 -36.60 -8.01
CA ALA A 47 0.15 -36.88 -8.99
C ALA A 47 0.36 -38.43 -9.09
N PRO A 48 0.74 -38.97 -10.26
CA PRO A 48 0.90 -40.43 -10.46
C PRO A 48 2.02 -41.00 -9.57
N PRO A 49 1.99 -42.32 -9.26
CA PRO A 49 2.80 -42.90 -8.20
C PRO A 49 4.29 -42.91 -8.56
N GLY A 50 5.08 -42.10 -7.87
CA GLY A 50 6.54 -42.20 -7.79
C GLY A 50 6.96 -42.93 -6.51
N PRO A 51 8.11 -43.62 -6.48
CA PRO A 51 8.41 -44.61 -5.45
C PRO A 51 8.73 -43.97 -4.10
N THR A 52 8.15 -44.59 -3.07
CA THR A 52 8.56 -44.62 -1.66
C THR A 52 8.59 -43.29 -0.90
N ALA A 53 7.55 -43.15 -0.06
CA ALA A 53 7.58 -42.37 1.15
C ALA A 53 8.82 -42.72 1.99
N THR A 54 9.79 -41.80 2.02
CA THR A 54 10.64 -41.63 3.20
C THR A 54 9.86 -40.73 4.13
N GLU A 55 9.39 -41.30 5.25
CA GLU A 55 9.00 -40.54 6.43
C GLU A 55 10.21 -39.70 6.86
N VAL A 56 10.23 -38.45 6.41
CA VAL A 56 11.09 -37.43 7.00
C VAL A 56 10.41 -37.06 8.32
N PRO A 57 11.09 -37.17 9.48
CA PRO A 57 10.52 -36.68 10.74
C PRO A 57 10.16 -35.20 10.56
N PRO A 58 9.22 -34.63 11.35
CA PRO A 58 9.01 -33.20 11.30
C PRO A 58 10.34 -32.55 11.65
N ALA A 59 11.04 -32.06 10.63
CA ALA A 59 12.08 -31.08 10.80
C ALA A 59 11.32 -29.87 11.34
N GLY A 60 11.24 -29.81 12.67
CA GLY A 60 10.93 -28.59 13.38
C GLY A 60 11.92 -27.59 12.83
N VAL A 61 11.44 -26.73 11.93
CA VAL A 61 12.16 -25.54 11.55
C VAL A 61 12.49 -24.86 12.87
N PRO A 62 13.77 -24.56 13.17
CA PRO A 62 13.99 -23.57 14.20
C PRO A 62 13.26 -22.33 13.66
N ALA A 63 12.20 -21.90 14.35
CA ALA A 63 11.72 -20.53 14.24
C ALA A 63 12.90 -19.68 14.70
N GLY A 64 13.80 -19.42 13.75
CA GLY A 64 15.15 -18.94 13.99
C GLY A 64 15.08 -17.48 14.35
N GLU A 65 16.03 -17.02 15.16
CA GLU A 65 16.07 -15.68 15.75
C GLU A 65 15.81 -14.49 14.80
N GLY A 66 15.90 -14.66 13.48
CA GLY A 66 15.56 -13.65 12.47
C GLY A 66 14.07 -13.25 12.41
N ASP A 67 13.15 -14.12 12.81
CA ASP A 67 11.71 -13.78 12.84
C ASP A 67 11.41 -12.71 13.92
N GLY A 68 12.16 -12.72 15.03
CA GLY A 68 12.02 -11.75 16.10
C GLY A 68 12.43 -10.33 15.68
N GLU A 69 13.53 -10.21 14.94
CA GLU A 69 14.02 -8.92 14.42
C GLU A 69 13.09 -8.35 13.35
N LEU A 70 12.59 -9.20 12.43
CA LEU A 70 11.60 -8.79 11.45
C LEU A 70 10.31 -8.31 12.11
N VAL A 71 9.81 -9.03 13.12
CA VAL A 71 8.62 -8.63 13.88
C VAL A 71 8.84 -7.32 14.63
N ALA A 72 10.03 -7.11 15.21
CA ALA A 72 10.37 -5.85 15.87
C ALA A 72 10.39 -4.67 14.87
N SER A 73 11.02 -4.84 13.71
CA SER A 73 11.04 -3.85 12.63
C SER A 73 9.63 -3.51 12.13
N LEU A 74 8.78 -4.52 11.92
CA LEU A 74 7.39 -4.30 11.50
C LEU A 74 6.59 -3.54 12.55
N ARG A 75 6.75 -3.86 13.84
CA ARG A 75 6.11 -3.11 14.94
C ARG A 75 6.57 -1.66 15.00
N GLN A 76 7.84 -1.40 14.76
CA GLN A 76 8.37 -0.04 14.67
C GLN A 76 7.72 0.72 13.51
N GLN A 77 7.69 0.13 12.31
CA GLN A 77 7.03 0.74 11.15
C GLN A 77 5.56 1.03 11.40
N VAL A 78 4.81 0.10 12.01
CA VAL A 78 3.41 0.34 12.38
C VAL A 78 3.28 1.52 13.33
N THR A 79 4.19 1.65 14.30
CA THR A 79 4.19 2.76 15.27
C THR A 79 4.46 4.09 14.59
N GLU A 80 5.47 4.15 13.72
CA GLU A 80 5.82 5.34 12.93
C GLU A 80 4.66 5.78 12.03
N ARG A 81 4.10 4.86 11.25
CA ARG A 81 2.96 5.16 10.37
C ARG A 81 1.72 5.60 11.15
N THR A 82 1.48 5.02 12.33
CA THR A 82 0.38 5.44 13.19
C THR A 82 0.61 6.86 13.71
N ALA A 83 1.83 7.20 14.12
CA ALA A 83 2.18 8.55 14.56
C ALA A 83 2.03 9.58 13.42
N ASP A 84 2.47 9.24 12.21
CA ASP A 84 2.32 10.09 11.02
C ASP A 84 0.85 10.37 10.71
N LEU A 85 0.00 9.33 10.73
CA LEU A 85 -1.44 9.48 10.50
C LEU A 85 -2.10 10.33 11.59
N GLN A 86 -1.69 10.18 12.84
CA GLN A 86 -2.19 11.02 13.94
C GLN A 86 -1.79 12.49 13.75
N ARG A 87 -0.55 12.75 13.30
CA ARG A 87 -0.09 14.12 12.97
C ARG A 87 -0.92 14.71 11.82
N LEU A 88 -1.07 13.99 10.71
CA LEU A 88 -1.87 14.46 9.55
C LEU A 88 -3.33 14.71 9.93
N LYS A 89 -3.91 13.85 10.76
CA LYS A 89 -5.26 14.05 11.29
C LYS A 89 -5.34 15.34 12.11
N ALA A 90 -4.39 15.58 13.00
CA ALA A 90 -4.36 16.81 13.80
C ALA A 90 -4.20 18.05 12.91
N GLU A 91 -3.36 17.99 11.88
CA GLU A 91 -3.19 19.06 10.89
C GLU A 91 -4.48 19.34 10.11
N PHE A 92 -5.16 18.29 9.65
CA PHE A 92 -6.45 18.42 8.98
C PHE A 92 -7.52 19.02 9.91
N ASP A 93 -7.62 18.55 11.14
CA ASP A 93 -8.57 19.06 12.13
C ASP A 93 -8.28 20.52 12.50
N ASN A 94 -7.01 20.93 12.53
CA ASN A 94 -6.59 22.32 12.70
C ASN A 94 -6.96 23.17 11.49
N TYR A 95 -6.67 22.70 10.27
CA TYR A 95 -7.00 23.41 9.03
C TYR A 95 -8.51 23.62 8.89
N ARG A 96 -9.31 22.57 9.11
CA ARG A 96 -10.77 22.63 9.08
C ARG A 96 -11.31 23.67 10.05
N ARG A 97 -10.79 23.70 11.29
CA ARG A 97 -11.17 24.71 12.31
C ARG A 97 -10.78 26.13 11.91
N ARG A 98 -9.61 26.33 11.30
CA ARG A 98 -9.19 27.65 10.80
C ARG A 98 -10.12 28.13 9.70
N VAL A 99 -10.34 27.31 8.67
CA VAL A 99 -11.21 27.67 7.54
C VAL A 99 -12.64 27.96 7.98
N GLU A 100 -13.18 27.19 8.91
CA GLU A 100 -14.52 27.42 9.45
C GLU A 100 -14.61 28.77 10.17
N ARG A 101 -13.62 29.11 10.99
CA ARG A 101 -13.53 30.42 11.63
C ARG A 101 -13.42 31.54 10.59
N ASP A 102 -12.59 31.36 9.57
CA ASP A 102 -12.40 32.36 8.51
C ASP A 102 -13.70 32.61 7.75
N ARG A 103 -14.48 31.55 7.47
CA ARG A 103 -15.82 31.66 6.85
C ARG A 103 -16.80 32.46 7.73
N GLN A 104 -16.81 32.18 9.03
CA GLN A 104 -17.65 32.91 9.98
C GLN A 104 -17.26 34.40 10.04
N GLN A 105 -15.96 34.70 10.12
CA GLN A 105 -15.46 36.08 10.10
C GLN A 105 -15.82 36.83 8.82
N ILE A 106 -15.71 36.19 7.65
CA ILE A 106 -16.11 36.78 6.37
C ILE A 106 -17.63 37.03 6.35
N GLY A 107 -18.43 36.08 6.85
CA GLY A 107 -19.87 36.23 6.96
C GLY A 107 -20.28 37.40 7.86
N GLU A 108 -19.70 37.48 9.06
CA GLU A 108 -19.91 38.59 10.00
C GLU A 108 -19.55 39.94 9.37
N GLN A 109 -18.39 40.04 8.71
CA GLN A 109 -17.96 41.26 8.01
C GLN A 109 -18.90 41.65 6.87
N ALA A 110 -19.48 40.68 6.16
CA ALA A 110 -20.44 40.94 5.09
C ALA A 110 -21.79 41.45 5.62
N THR A 111 -22.21 40.98 6.80
CA THR A 111 -23.47 41.41 7.45
C THR A 111 -23.34 42.70 8.27
N ALA A 112 -22.12 43.05 8.69
CA ALA A 112 -21.85 44.26 9.47
C ALA A 112 -21.70 45.54 8.62
N LYS A 113 -21.91 45.44 7.31
CA LYS A 113 -21.80 46.52 6.32
C LYS A 113 -23.18 46.97 5.85
#